data_AF-A0A8K0XE90-F1
#
_entry.id   AF-A0A8K0XE90-F1
#
_cell.length_a   1.000
_cell.length_b   1.000
_cell.length_c   1.000
_cell.angle_alpha   90.00
_cell.angle_beta   90.00
_cell.angle_gamma   90.00
#
_symmetry.space_group_name_H-M   'P 1'
#
loop_
_entity.id
_entity.type
_entity.pdbx_description
1 polymer ?
#
loop_
_entity_poly.entity_id
_entity_poly.type
_entity_poly.pdbx_seq_one_letter_code
_entity_poly.pdbx_strand_id
1 'polypeptide(L)'
;MDVHAQAILEVAESWEWPVVARLQATGEQAGKFKAVTSKLLSGFIKESHGLGGSLLDHFWDVVGGCHPQLAENEKLRNMVFVSKQDSEQVLFEGINREEVNFGPIFTMAAELFTHLGVAFMNSGGRRSGSGTSYSVTDIMSKATDELLMSAKKEGLGQWKQAALKELVLRRDGHSCPLTHATFDGDGVDPILAHIIPNSVHDKPDTLKCIAMFAGTAARDCVMQQSNDVGNLMTTQSDAHTAYDNLKWGIEAQTHGESVKYIYRRVPAPDTPAPGPGYIRLRDGDEILFGRGPDGMKLGLGPDPLLCNLQLAVARVLKMSAAAELIMEMKDDADDSDYPHVYIASDAFCDILTAKLLLSGRAPLM
;
A
#
# COMPACT_ATOMS: atom_id res chain seq x y z
N MET A 1 15.06 -15.70 -4.23
CA MET A 1 14.05 -15.13 -5.15
C MET A 1 14.06 -15.95 -6.43
N ASP A 2 12.91 -16.49 -6.83
CA ASP A 2 12.76 -17.30 -8.05
C ASP A 2 12.87 -16.40 -9.29
N VAL A 3 14.01 -16.53 -9.98
CA VAL A 3 14.36 -15.72 -11.16
C VAL A 3 13.44 -16.06 -12.36
N HIS A 4 12.85 -17.26 -12.39
CA HIS A 4 11.95 -17.66 -13.47
C HIS A 4 10.64 -16.91 -13.42
N ALA A 5 10.02 -16.75 -12.24
CA ALA A 5 8.77 -15.99 -12.11
C ALA A 5 8.93 -14.54 -12.59
N GLN A 6 10.04 -13.89 -12.24
CA GLN A 6 10.35 -12.53 -12.69
C GLN A 6 10.62 -12.49 -14.20
N ALA A 7 11.42 -13.43 -14.71
CA ALA A 7 11.71 -13.49 -16.13
C ALA A 7 10.45 -13.71 -16.97
N ILE A 8 9.54 -14.57 -16.53
CA ILE A 8 8.24 -14.80 -17.18
C ILE A 8 7.43 -13.51 -17.19
N LEU A 9 7.28 -12.82 -16.05
CA LEU A 9 6.50 -11.59 -15.97
C LEU A 9 7.10 -10.45 -16.80
N GLU A 10 8.43 -10.34 -16.86
CA GLU A 10 9.11 -9.36 -17.70
C GLU A 10 8.90 -9.65 -19.19
N VAL A 11 9.02 -10.91 -19.62
CA VAL A 11 8.73 -11.28 -21.01
C VAL A 11 7.24 -11.07 -21.30
N ALA A 12 6.38 -11.27 -20.31
CA ALA A 12 4.96 -11.07 -20.39
C ALA A 12 4.51 -9.61 -20.58
N GLU A 13 5.40 -8.63 -20.43
CA GLU A 13 5.14 -7.24 -20.88
C GLU A 13 5.01 -7.15 -22.40
N SER A 14 5.77 -7.98 -23.13
CA SER A 14 5.75 -8.01 -24.60
C SER A 14 4.66 -8.93 -25.16
N TRP A 15 3.96 -9.64 -24.28
CA TRP A 15 2.91 -10.54 -24.69
C TRP A 15 1.76 -9.73 -25.26
N GLU A 16 1.42 -10.01 -26.51
CA GLU A 16 0.08 -9.77 -27.04
C GLU A 16 -0.85 -10.73 -26.31
N TRP A 17 -1.15 -10.41 -25.05
CA TRP A 17 -2.11 -11.16 -24.25
C TRP A 17 -3.34 -11.35 -25.12
N PRO A 18 -3.73 -12.61 -25.39
CA PRO A 18 -4.86 -12.88 -26.26
C PRO A 18 -5.98 -11.97 -25.82
N VAL A 19 -6.61 -11.27 -26.77
CA VAL A 19 -7.79 -10.48 -26.47
C VAL A 19 -8.81 -11.48 -25.95
N VAL A 20 -8.86 -11.64 -24.63
CA VAL A 20 -9.83 -12.52 -23.99
C VAL A 20 -11.15 -11.93 -24.43
N ALA A 21 -11.90 -12.65 -25.27
CA ALA A 21 -13.11 -12.12 -25.93
C ALA A 21 -14.15 -11.57 -24.92
N ARG A 22 -14.00 -11.92 -23.64
CA ARG A 22 -14.80 -11.46 -22.49
C ARG A 22 -14.35 -10.13 -21.87
N LEU A 23 -13.16 -9.62 -22.21
CA LEU A 23 -12.61 -8.33 -21.79
C LEU A 23 -12.98 -7.18 -22.78
N GLN A 24 -13.98 -7.38 -23.65
CA GLN A 24 -14.57 -6.34 -24.51
C GLN A 24 -15.40 -5.30 -23.71
N ALA A 25 -15.05 -5.02 -22.45
CA ALA A 25 -15.56 -3.83 -21.79
C ALA A 25 -14.89 -2.63 -22.47
N THR A 26 -15.65 -2.00 -23.35
CA THR A 26 -15.29 -0.79 -24.11
C THR A 26 -14.84 0.31 -23.15
N GLY A 27 -13.53 0.52 -23.03
CA GLY A 27 -12.98 1.60 -22.22
C GLY A 27 -11.45 1.62 -22.25
N GLU A 28 -10.89 2.82 -22.37
CA GLU A 28 -9.44 3.07 -22.35
C GLU A 28 -8.75 2.51 -21.09
N GLN A 29 -9.47 2.53 -19.95
CA GLN A 29 -8.99 2.07 -18.64
C GLN A 29 -8.66 0.56 -18.59
N ALA A 30 -9.41 -0.30 -19.30
CA ALA A 30 -9.14 -1.74 -19.32
C ALA A 30 -7.83 -2.07 -20.05
N GLY A 31 -7.50 -1.30 -21.09
CA GLY A 31 -6.20 -1.39 -21.77
C GLY A 31 -5.05 -0.95 -20.87
N LYS A 32 -5.23 0.16 -20.14
CA LYS A 32 -4.24 0.68 -19.18
C LYS A 32 -3.95 -0.33 -18.05
N PHE A 33 -4.98 -0.96 -17.47
CA PHE A 33 -4.79 -1.97 -16.42
C PHE A 33 -3.97 -3.17 -16.91
N LYS A 34 -4.28 -3.70 -18.11
CA LYS A 34 -3.50 -4.81 -18.70
C LYS A 34 -2.03 -4.45 -18.89
N ALA A 35 -1.74 -3.22 -19.30
CA ALA A 35 -0.38 -2.74 -19.51
C ALA A 35 0.44 -2.68 -18.21
N VAL A 36 -0.20 -2.53 -17.05
CA VAL A 36 0.47 -2.49 -15.74
C VAL A 36 0.51 -3.84 -15.03
N THR A 37 -0.33 -4.81 -15.41
CA THR A 37 -0.50 -6.09 -14.70
C THR A 37 0.81 -6.85 -14.46
N SER A 38 1.64 -7.05 -15.49
CA SER A 38 2.88 -7.82 -15.36
C SER A 38 3.87 -7.13 -14.42
N LYS A 39 4.05 -5.81 -14.57
CA LYS A 39 4.89 -4.98 -13.69
C LYS A 39 4.39 -4.97 -12.26
N LEU A 40 3.07 -4.90 -12.09
CA LEU A 40 2.41 -4.92 -10.79
C LEU A 40 2.68 -6.24 -10.07
N LEU A 41 2.41 -7.37 -10.73
CA LEU A 41 2.66 -8.70 -10.17
C LEU A 41 4.15 -8.93 -9.89
N SER A 42 5.03 -8.54 -10.82
CA SER A 42 6.48 -8.66 -10.65
C SER A 42 6.97 -7.86 -9.44
N GLY A 43 6.50 -6.61 -9.32
CA GLY A 43 6.76 -5.75 -8.17
C GLY A 43 6.29 -6.37 -6.86
N PHE A 44 5.04 -6.82 -6.79
CA PHE A 44 4.51 -7.44 -5.58
C PHE A 44 5.26 -8.73 -5.22
N ILE A 45 5.58 -9.60 -6.17
CA ILE A 45 6.35 -10.84 -5.88
C ILE A 45 7.75 -10.49 -5.34
N LYS A 46 8.41 -9.50 -5.95
CA LYS A 46 9.75 -9.06 -5.54
C LYS A 46 9.75 -8.52 -4.11
N GLU A 47 8.85 -7.58 -3.79
CA GLU A 47 8.77 -6.98 -2.47
C GLU A 47 8.23 -7.97 -1.42
N SER A 48 7.30 -8.85 -1.81
CA SER A 48 6.73 -9.88 -0.93
C SER A 48 7.79 -10.80 -0.36
N HIS A 49 8.74 -11.23 -1.20
CA HIS A 49 9.85 -12.08 -0.76
C HIS A 49 10.70 -11.41 0.32
N GLY A 50 10.97 -10.10 0.19
CA GLY A 50 11.74 -9.33 1.18
C GLY A 50 11.02 -9.19 2.53
N LEU A 51 9.69 -9.23 2.52
CA LEU A 51 8.85 -9.17 3.71
C LEU A 51 8.49 -10.54 4.30
N GLY A 52 8.91 -11.65 3.66
CA GLY A 52 8.57 -13.00 4.11
C GLY A 52 7.14 -13.43 3.77
N GLY A 53 6.52 -12.85 2.74
CA GLY A 53 5.23 -13.29 2.22
C GLY A 53 5.32 -14.54 1.34
N SER A 54 4.14 -15.06 0.96
CA SER A 54 3.96 -16.29 0.18
C SER A 54 3.41 -16.03 -1.23
N LEU A 55 3.49 -14.79 -1.71
CA LEU A 55 2.87 -14.40 -2.97
C LEU A 55 3.44 -15.13 -4.19
N LEU A 56 4.73 -15.48 -4.14
CA LEU A 56 5.40 -16.26 -5.19
C LEU A 56 4.79 -17.66 -5.34
N ASP A 57 4.57 -18.36 -4.22
CA ASP A 57 3.96 -19.70 -4.24
C ASP A 57 2.54 -19.61 -4.79
N HIS A 58 1.78 -18.61 -4.34
CA HIS A 58 0.43 -18.37 -4.83
C HIS A 58 0.41 -18.04 -6.34
N PHE A 59 1.35 -17.24 -6.83
CA PHE A 59 1.50 -16.94 -8.25
C PHE A 59 1.67 -18.22 -9.06
N TRP A 60 2.54 -19.12 -8.61
CA TRP A 60 2.75 -20.38 -9.33
C TRP A 60 1.55 -21.32 -9.30
N ASP A 61 0.79 -21.32 -8.21
CA ASP A 61 -0.45 -22.09 -8.13
C ASP A 61 -1.51 -21.53 -9.11
N VAL A 62 -1.59 -20.19 -9.23
CA VAL A 62 -2.45 -19.51 -10.21
C VAL A 62 -2.01 -19.81 -11.64
N VAL A 63 -0.70 -19.83 -11.92
CA VAL A 63 -0.14 -20.24 -13.24
C VAL A 63 -0.52 -21.69 -13.56
N GLY A 64 -0.43 -22.61 -12.59
CA GLY A 64 -0.87 -24.00 -12.77
C GLY A 64 -2.36 -24.10 -13.12
N GLY A 65 -3.19 -23.21 -12.60
CA GLY A 65 -4.61 -23.11 -12.95
C GLY A 65 -4.91 -22.58 -14.35
N CYS A 66 -3.92 -22.06 -15.09
CA CYS A 66 -4.14 -21.49 -16.42
C CYS A 66 -4.19 -22.56 -17.54
N HIS A 67 -3.57 -23.73 -17.32
CA HIS A 67 -3.59 -24.85 -18.26
C HIS A 67 -3.14 -26.16 -17.55
N PRO A 68 -3.73 -27.34 -17.85
CA PRO A 68 -3.39 -28.59 -17.15
C PRO A 68 -1.90 -28.95 -17.17
N GLN A 69 -1.21 -28.74 -18.30
CA GLN A 69 0.22 -29.01 -18.40
C GLN A 69 1.10 -27.99 -17.66
N LEU A 70 0.59 -26.78 -17.35
CA LEU A 70 1.33 -25.82 -16.53
C LEU A 70 1.35 -26.25 -15.06
N ALA A 71 0.29 -26.91 -14.58
CA ALA A 71 0.25 -27.46 -13.22
C ALA A 71 1.30 -28.56 -13.01
N GLU A 72 1.61 -29.32 -14.06
CA GLU A 72 2.60 -30.39 -14.06
C GLU A 72 4.04 -29.88 -14.27
N ASN A 73 4.21 -28.60 -14.60
CA ASN A 73 5.52 -28.01 -14.93
C ASN A 73 6.30 -27.58 -13.67
N GLU A 74 6.40 -28.46 -12.67
CA GLU A 74 7.26 -28.28 -11.49
C GLU A 74 8.75 -28.15 -11.85
N LYS A 75 9.12 -28.54 -13.08
CA LYS A 75 10.49 -28.42 -13.59
C LYS A 75 10.98 -26.98 -13.53
N LEU A 76 10.16 -25.99 -13.88
CA LEU A 76 10.55 -24.57 -13.82
C LEU A 76 10.91 -24.09 -12.43
N ARG A 77 10.17 -24.55 -11.40
CA ARG A 77 10.43 -24.17 -10.01
C ARG A 77 11.81 -24.70 -9.53
N ASN A 78 12.33 -25.74 -10.18
CA ASN A 78 13.55 -26.45 -9.79
C ASN A 78 14.71 -26.30 -10.79
N MET A 79 14.50 -25.64 -11.92
CA MET A 79 15.52 -25.46 -12.95
C MET A 79 16.48 -24.33 -12.59
N VAL A 80 17.72 -24.45 -13.09
CA VAL A 80 18.70 -23.37 -13.00
C VAL A 80 18.33 -22.33 -14.05
N PHE A 81 18.22 -21.07 -13.63
CA PHE A 81 17.97 -19.97 -14.54
C PHE A 81 19.12 -19.83 -15.55
N VAL A 82 18.78 -19.86 -16.84
CA VAL A 82 19.71 -19.66 -17.95
C VAL A 82 19.46 -18.31 -18.61
N SER A 83 18.24 -18.08 -19.11
CA SER A 83 17.82 -16.80 -19.69
C SER A 83 16.30 -16.58 -19.57
N LYS A 84 15.86 -15.38 -19.96
CA LYS A 84 14.44 -15.03 -19.96
C LYS A 84 13.68 -15.80 -21.04
N GLN A 85 14.22 -15.88 -22.26
CA GLN A 85 13.61 -16.64 -23.36
C GLN A 85 13.54 -18.14 -23.01
N ASP A 86 14.56 -18.69 -22.35
CA ASP A 86 14.53 -20.09 -21.94
C ASP A 86 13.43 -20.33 -20.89
N SER A 87 13.22 -19.39 -19.97
CA SER A 87 12.15 -19.51 -18.96
C SER A 87 10.76 -19.54 -19.60
N GLU A 88 10.51 -18.69 -20.60
CA GLU A 88 9.26 -18.72 -21.38
C GLU A 88 9.14 -20.01 -22.20
N GLN A 89 10.20 -20.42 -22.89
CA GLN A 89 10.21 -21.61 -23.72
C GLN A 89 9.94 -22.88 -22.92
N VAL A 90 10.54 -23.00 -21.73
CA VAL A 90 10.28 -24.12 -20.82
C VAL A 90 8.86 -24.06 -20.26
N LEU A 91 8.32 -22.86 -20.01
CA LEU A 91 6.96 -22.70 -19.47
C LEU A 91 5.92 -23.23 -20.44
N PHE A 92 6.09 -22.92 -21.72
CA PHE A 92 5.16 -23.33 -22.77
C PHE A 92 5.66 -24.54 -23.58
N GLU A 93 6.62 -25.33 -23.06
CA GLU A 93 7.11 -26.51 -23.76
C GLU A 93 5.96 -27.51 -23.96
N GLY A 94 5.60 -27.74 -25.23
CA GLY A 94 4.47 -28.61 -25.58
C GLY A 94 3.08 -27.99 -25.41
N ILE A 95 2.99 -26.71 -25.04
CA ILE A 95 1.74 -25.98 -24.82
C ILE A 95 1.54 -24.96 -25.93
N ASN A 96 0.40 -25.02 -26.62
CA ASN A 96 -0.02 -23.93 -27.49
C ASN A 96 -0.46 -22.74 -26.63
N ARG A 97 0.29 -21.63 -26.66
CA ARG A 97 0.03 -20.46 -25.84
C ARG A 97 -1.35 -19.83 -26.07
N GLU A 98 -1.92 -19.98 -27.27
CA GLU A 98 -3.28 -19.50 -27.58
C GLU A 98 -4.38 -20.25 -26.82
N GLU A 99 -4.09 -21.46 -26.33
CA GLU A 99 -5.01 -22.31 -25.56
C GLU A 99 -4.93 -22.04 -24.04
N VAL A 100 -3.95 -21.23 -23.61
CA VAL A 100 -3.73 -20.93 -22.19
C VAL A 100 -4.73 -19.86 -21.71
N ASN A 101 -5.47 -20.19 -20.66
CA ASN A 101 -6.41 -19.26 -20.05
C ASN A 101 -5.70 -18.42 -18.97
N PHE A 102 -5.29 -17.20 -19.33
CA PHE A 102 -4.65 -16.27 -18.38
C PHE A 102 -5.62 -15.51 -17.45
N GLY A 103 -6.93 -15.78 -17.52
CA GLY A 103 -7.94 -15.17 -16.65
C GLY A 103 -7.62 -15.22 -15.14
N PRO A 104 -7.10 -16.34 -14.60
CA PRO A 104 -6.67 -16.42 -13.20
C PRO A 104 -5.56 -15.42 -12.83
N ILE A 105 -4.58 -15.20 -13.70
CA ILE A 105 -3.50 -14.23 -13.46
C ILE A 105 -4.04 -12.80 -13.39
N PHE A 106 -4.93 -12.44 -14.32
CA PHE A 106 -5.58 -11.11 -14.28
C PHE A 106 -6.46 -10.93 -13.05
N THR A 107 -7.12 -12.00 -12.59
CA THR A 107 -7.92 -11.97 -11.36
C THR A 107 -7.03 -11.71 -10.14
N MET A 108 -5.92 -12.43 -10.01
CA MET A 108 -4.93 -12.20 -8.94
C MET A 108 -4.39 -10.77 -8.98
N ALA A 109 -4.05 -10.24 -10.15
CA ALA A 109 -3.58 -8.87 -10.30
C ALA A 109 -4.64 -7.85 -9.87
N ALA A 110 -5.90 -8.06 -10.25
CA ALA A 110 -7.01 -7.19 -9.87
C ALA A 110 -7.27 -7.21 -8.36
N GLU A 111 -7.20 -8.39 -7.73
CA GLU A 111 -7.31 -8.54 -6.28
C GLU A 111 -6.20 -7.75 -5.56
N LEU A 112 -4.93 -7.92 -5.96
CA LEU A 112 -3.81 -7.18 -5.36
C LEU A 112 -3.90 -5.67 -5.61
N PHE A 113 -4.25 -5.26 -6.83
CA PHE A 113 -4.45 -3.85 -7.17
C PHE A 113 -5.52 -3.20 -6.30
N THR A 114 -6.62 -3.90 -6.06
CA THR A 114 -7.73 -3.38 -5.24
C THR A 114 -7.36 -3.39 -3.75
N HIS A 115 -6.95 -4.54 -3.24
CA HIS A 115 -6.83 -4.79 -1.82
C HIS A 115 -5.50 -4.34 -1.22
N LEU A 116 -4.47 -4.12 -2.03
CA LEU A 116 -3.24 -3.46 -1.59
C LEU A 116 -3.13 -2.08 -2.20
N GLY A 117 -3.32 -1.95 -3.52
CA GLY A 117 -3.16 -0.66 -4.21
C GLY A 117 -4.14 0.40 -3.76
N VAL A 118 -5.41 0.19 -4.06
CA VAL A 118 -6.49 1.16 -3.80
C VAL A 118 -6.67 1.35 -2.30
N ALA A 119 -6.62 0.27 -1.52
CA ALA A 119 -6.72 0.35 -0.07
C ALA A 119 -5.62 1.26 0.54
N PHE A 120 -4.35 1.06 0.18
CA PHE A 120 -3.24 1.85 0.73
C PHE A 120 -3.19 3.30 0.19
N MET A 121 -3.77 3.56 -0.98
CA MET A 121 -3.90 4.92 -1.50
C MET A 121 -5.16 5.64 -1.01
N ASN A 122 -6.07 4.94 -0.32
CA ASN A 122 -7.28 5.55 0.23
C ASN A 122 -7.04 6.02 1.67
N SER A 123 -6.40 7.18 1.83
CA SER A 123 -6.19 7.83 3.14
C SER A 123 -7.51 8.30 3.79
N GLY A 124 -8.57 8.47 2.99
CA GLY A 124 -9.93 8.78 3.43
C GLY A 124 -10.66 7.56 3.98
N GLY A 125 -10.27 7.07 5.16
CA GLY A 125 -11.10 6.15 5.94
C GLY A 125 -12.41 6.81 6.39
N ARG A 126 -13.31 6.05 7.03
CA ARG A 126 -14.56 6.59 7.62
C ARG A 126 -14.26 7.89 8.36
N ARG A 127 -14.79 9.01 7.85
CA ARG A 127 -14.70 10.29 8.56
C ARG A 127 -15.25 10.05 9.96
N SER A 128 -14.44 10.35 10.97
CA SER A 128 -14.91 10.34 12.35
C SER A 128 -16.18 11.18 12.39
N GLY A 129 -17.29 10.59 12.84
CA GLY A 129 -18.57 11.29 12.93
C GLY A 129 -18.41 12.63 13.66
N SER A 130 -19.30 13.58 13.36
CA SER A 130 -19.31 14.91 13.98
C SER A 130 -19.13 14.79 15.50
N GLY A 131 -17.91 15.06 15.96
CA GLY A 131 -17.56 14.99 17.37
C GLY A 131 -18.08 16.20 18.10
N THR A 132 -18.34 16.03 19.40
CA THR A 132 -18.58 17.16 20.31
C THR A 132 -17.38 18.10 20.29
N SER A 133 -17.62 19.41 20.12
CA SER A 133 -16.59 20.44 20.25
C SER A 133 -15.86 20.31 21.59
N TYR A 134 -14.53 20.20 21.57
CA TYR A 134 -13.70 20.19 22.77
C TYR A 134 -12.54 21.18 22.65
N SER A 135 -12.04 21.66 23.80
CA SER A 135 -10.90 22.57 23.83
C SER A 135 -9.59 21.81 23.70
N VAL A 136 -8.73 22.23 22.78
CA VAL A 136 -7.37 21.69 22.60
C VAL A 136 -6.56 21.78 23.90
N THR A 137 -6.81 22.81 24.72
CA THR A 137 -6.17 23.01 26.02
C THR A 137 -6.43 21.87 27.00
N ASP A 138 -7.61 21.25 26.95
CA ASP A 138 -7.99 20.19 27.88
C ASP A 138 -7.20 18.91 27.62
N ILE A 139 -6.89 18.63 26.35
CA ILE A 139 -6.10 17.45 25.94
C ILE A 139 -4.63 17.62 26.32
N MET A 140 -4.05 18.80 26.07
CA MET A 140 -2.64 19.09 26.40
C MET A 140 -2.36 18.94 27.90
N SER A 141 -3.35 19.26 28.74
CA SER A 141 -3.22 19.17 30.21
C SER A 141 -3.23 17.74 30.77
N LYS A 142 -3.64 16.74 29.98
CA LYS A 142 -3.82 15.36 30.45
C LYS A 142 -2.50 14.62 30.60
N ALA A 143 -2.44 13.71 31.57
CA ALA A 143 -1.34 12.76 31.68
C ALA A 143 -1.35 11.76 30.51
N THR A 144 -0.18 11.25 30.15
CA THR A 144 0.00 10.36 28.99
C THR A 144 -0.81 9.07 29.11
N ASP A 145 -0.96 8.52 30.33
CA ASP A 145 -1.80 7.34 30.57
C ASP A 145 -3.29 7.63 30.37
N GLU A 146 -3.76 8.83 30.72
CA GLU A 146 -5.15 9.23 30.46
C GLU A 146 -5.44 9.37 28.97
N LEU A 147 -4.47 9.88 28.21
CA LEU A 147 -4.57 9.97 26.75
C LEU A 147 -4.58 8.59 26.10
N LEU A 148 -3.73 7.67 26.56
CA LEU A 148 -3.73 6.27 26.09
C LEU A 148 -5.07 5.57 26.35
N MET A 149 -5.65 5.75 27.55
CA MET A 149 -6.98 5.23 27.86
C MET A 149 -8.07 5.86 26.99
N SER A 150 -7.97 7.17 26.74
CA SER A 150 -8.92 7.90 25.90
C SER A 150 -8.86 7.46 24.44
N ALA A 151 -7.66 7.23 23.90
CA ALA A 151 -7.44 6.78 22.52
C ALA A 151 -8.03 5.38 22.25
N LYS A 152 -8.10 4.53 23.29
CA LYS A 152 -8.66 3.17 23.20
C LYS A 152 -10.18 3.11 23.34
N LYS A 153 -10.83 4.19 23.80
CA LYS A 153 -12.28 4.19 24.03
C LYS A 153 -13.06 4.38 22.72
N GLU A 154 -14.04 3.53 22.48
CA GLU A 154 -14.93 3.61 21.31
C GLU A 154 -15.85 4.85 21.36
N GLY A 155 -16.30 5.32 20.19
CA GLY A 155 -17.31 6.39 20.07
C GLY A 155 -16.81 7.82 20.28
N LEU A 156 -15.51 8.04 20.49
CA LEU A 156 -14.91 9.36 20.76
C LEU A 156 -14.31 10.04 19.51
N GLY A 157 -14.88 9.83 18.33
CA GLY A 157 -14.38 10.24 17.00
C GLY A 157 -13.28 11.32 16.98
N GLN A 158 -13.65 12.59 17.11
CA GLN A 158 -12.67 13.70 17.08
C GLN A 158 -11.74 13.71 18.30
N TRP A 159 -12.25 13.41 19.50
CA TRP A 159 -11.45 13.41 20.74
C TRP A 159 -10.31 12.38 20.69
N LYS A 160 -10.61 11.19 20.14
CA LYS A 160 -9.63 10.14 19.89
C LYS A 160 -8.51 10.63 18.97
N GLN A 161 -8.85 11.32 17.88
CA GLN A 161 -7.85 11.86 16.95
C GLN A 161 -6.95 12.92 17.60
N ALA A 162 -7.49 13.82 18.42
CA ALA A 162 -6.65 14.79 19.13
C ALA A 162 -5.82 14.16 20.25
N ALA A 163 -6.35 13.16 20.97
CA ALA A 163 -5.57 12.40 21.94
C ALA A 163 -4.41 11.65 21.27
N LEU A 164 -4.64 11.01 20.13
CA LEU A 164 -3.60 10.35 19.34
C LEU A 164 -2.57 11.36 18.80
N LYS A 165 -3.03 12.52 18.32
CA LYS A 165 -2.16 13.60 17.87
C LYS A 165 -1.23 14.08 18.98
N GLU A 166 -1.78 14.33 20.16
CA GLU A 166 -1.01 14.73 21.35
C GLU A 166 -0.02 13.62 21.77
N LEU A 167 -0.44 12.35 21.77
CA LEU A 167 0.45 11.23 22.07
C LEU A 167 1.65 11.17 21.11
N VAL A 168 1.43 11.36 19.81
CA VAL A 168 2.52 11.36 18.82
C VAL A 168 3.44 12.58 19.00
N LEU A 169 2.89 13.77 19.33
CA LEU A 169 3.70 14.94 19.66
C LEU A 169 4.54 14.72 20.92
N ARG A 170 4.03 14.01 21.93
CA ARG A 170 4.80 13.61 23.12
C ARG A 170 5.85 12.55 22.82
N ARG A 171 5.60 11.68 21.84
CA ARG A 171 6.57 10.69 21.37
C ARG A 171 7.71 11.34 20.61
N ASP A 172 7.40 12.16 19.60
CA ASP A 172 8.38 12.61 18.61
C ASP A 172 8.89 14.04 18.83
N GLY A 173 8.13 14.85 19.57
CA GLY A 173 8.39 16.28 19.78
C GLY A 173 7.49 17.19 18.95
N HIS A 174 7.67 18.49 19.12
CA HIS A 174 6.84 19.55 18.50
C HIS A 174 7.45 20.08 17.20
N SER A 175 8.11 19.23 16.42
CA SER A 175 8.64 19.62 15.11
C SER A 175 8.45 18.49 14.12
N CYS A 176 8.16 18.85 12.87
CA CYS A 176 8.02 17.86 11.80
C CYS A 176 9.37 17.15 11.58
N PRO A 177 9.42 15.81 11.65
CA PRO A 177 10.66 15.06 11.51
C PRO A 177 11.27 15.16 10.10
N LEU A 178 10.50 15.62 9.10
CA LEU A 178 10.88 15.69 7.69
C LEU A 178 11.31 17.10 7.24
N THR A 179 10.65 18.14 7.77
CA THR A 179 10.84 19.54 7.35
C THR A 179 11.49 20.40 8.42
N HIS A 180 11.55 19.91 9.66
CA HIS A 180 11.95 20.64 10.87
C HIS A 180 11.11 21.89 11.17
N ALA A 181 9.94 22.04 10.53
CA ALA A 181 8.96 23.07 10.90
C ALA A 181 8.46 22.80 12.33
N THR A 182 8.38 23.84 13.16
CA THR A 182 7.83 23.71 14.51
C THR A 182 6.31 23.75 14.48
N PHE A 183 5.71 23.08 15.47
CA PHE A 183 4.25 22.93 15.61
C PHE A 183 3.66 23.83 16.70
N ASP A 184 4.42 24.79 17.22
CA ASP A 184 4.07 25.67 18.33
C ASP A 184 3.89 27.14 17.90
N GLY A 185 3.06 27.88 18.64
CA GLY A 185 2.88 29.33 18.46
C GLY A 185 2.40 29.73 17.06
N ASP A 186 3.23 30.52 16.35
CA ASP A 186 3.03 30.94 14.95
C ASP A 186 3.49 29.87 13.92
N GLY A 187 3.75 28.64 14.39
CA GLY A 187 4.19 27.50 13.58
C GLY A 187 3.09 26.89 12.72
N VAL A 188 3.34 25.68 12.20
CA VAL A 188 2.38 24.97 11.33
C VAL A 188 1.55 23.99 12.15
N ASP A 189 0.26 23.84 11.84
CA ASP A 189 -0.55 22.80 12.48
C ASP A 189 -0.02 21.40 12.12
N PRO A 190 0.27 20.53 13.13
CA PRO A 190 0.66 19.16 12.84
C PRO A 190 -0.49 18.43 12.14
N ILE A 191 -0.18 17.61 11.16
CA ILE A 191 -1.12 16.65 10.58
C ILE A 191 -0.77 15.25 11.10
N LEU A 192 -1.76 14.59 11.70
CA LEU A 192 -1.64 13.22 12.14
C LEU A 192 -1.83 12.29 10.92
N ALA A 193 -0.74 11.66 10.48
CA ALA A 193 -0.74 10.73 9.37
C ALA A 193 -0.71 9.30 9.89
N HIS A 194 -1.55 8.42 9.32
CA HIS A 194 -1.45 6.99 9.54
C HIS A 194 -0.44 6.40 8.56
N ILE A 195 0.38 5.45 9.01
CA ILE A 195 1.34 4.76 8.15
C ILE A 195 0.57 3.80 7.25
N ILE A 196 -0.21 2.91 7.85
CA ILE A 196 -1.22 2.10 7.18
C ILE A 196 -2.57 2.80 7.29
N PRO A 197 -3.23 3.14 6.16
CA PRO A 197 -4.48 3.86 6.19
C PRO A 197 -5.60 3.13 6.94
N ASN A 198 -6.50 3.91 7.54
CA ASN A 198 -7.68 3.38 8.24
C ASN A 198 -8.61 2.55 7.36
N SER A 199 -8.56 2.75 6.04
CA SER A 199 -9.35 1.99 5.06
C SER A 199 -9.02 0.50 5.04
N VAL A 200 -7.91 0.06 5.65
CA VAL A 200 -7.41 -1.33 5.63
C VAL A 200 -8.02 -2.20 6.73
N HIS A 201 -8.27 -1.66 7.92
CA HIS A 201 -8.34 -2.46 9.16
C HIS A 201 -9.57 -3.38 9.30
N ASP A 202 -10.67 -3.07 8.64
CA ASP A 202 -11.93 -3.83 8.75
C ASP A 202 -12.28 -4.59 7.47
N LYS A 203 -11.29 -4.86 6.60
CA LYS A 203 -11.49 -5.48 5.28
C LYS A 203 -10.84 -6.86 5.22
N PRO A 204 -11.59 -7.96 5.41
CA PRO A 204 -11.04 -9.32 5.44
C PRO A 204 -10.20 -9.67 4.21
N ASP A 205 -10.63 -9.27 3.01
CA ASP A 205 -9.89 -9.55 1.77
C ASP A 205 -8.59 -8.74 1.66
N THR A 206 -8.59 -7.52 2.20
CA THR A 206 -7.38 -6.67 2.33
C THR A 206 -6.40 -7.29 3.30
N LEU A 207 -6.87 -7.74 4.46
CA LEU A 207 -6.07 -8.44 5.45
C LEU A 207 -5.52 -9.78 4.93
N LYS A 208 -6.30 -10.50 4.11
CA LYS A 208 -5.86 -11.71 3.40
C LYS A 208 -4.74 -11.39 2.41
N CYS A 209 -4.89 -10.33 1.61
CA CYS A 209 -3.85 -9.90 0.68
C CYS A 209 -2.58 -9.44 1.39
N ILE A 210 -2.69 -8.74 2.53
CA ILE A 210 -1.54 -8.38 3.38
C ILE A 210 -0.84 -9.63 3.90
N ALA A 211 -1.59 -10.63 4.38
CA ALA A 211 -1.00 -11.87 4.87
C ALA A 211 -0.25 -12.63 3.77
N MET A 212 -0.78 -12.65 2.56
CA MET A 212 -0.12 -13.26 1.40
C MET A 212 1.11 -12.45 0.97
N PHE A 213 1.04 -11.11 1.00
CA PHE A 213 2.11 -10.23 0.56
C PHE A 213 3.27 -10.12 1.57
N ALA A 214 2.99 -10.01 2.87
CA ALA A 214 3.98 -9.70 3.90
C ALA A 214 3.94 -10.66 5.11
N GLY A 215 3.20 -11.76 5.01
CA GLY A 215 3.07 -12.75 6.08
C GLY A 215 1.98 -12.44 7.10
N THR A 216 1.58 -13.46 7.86
CA THR A 216 0.52 -13.34 8.88
C THR A 216 0.88 -12.40 10.02
N ALA A 217 2.17 -12.29 10.35
CA ALA A 217 2.65 -11.32 11.35
C ALA A 217 2.35 -9.87 10.95
N ALA A 218 2.49 -9.52 9.66
CA ALA A 218 2.16 -8.19 9.15
C ALA A 218 0.66 -7.93 9.23
N ARG A 219 -0.17 -8.90 8.83
CA ARG A 219 -1.63 -8.82 8.99
C ARG A 219 -2.01 -8.59 10.45
N ASP A 220 -1.46 -9.38 11.37
CA ASP A 220 -1.80 -9.30 12.78
C ASP A 220 -1.37 -7.97 13.40
N CYS A 221 -0.18 -7.48 13.01
CA CYS A 221 0.31 -6.16 13.38
C CYS A 221 -0.64 -5.04 12.90
N VAL A 222 -1.06 -5.08 11.63
CA VAL A 222 -2.06 -4.14 11.08
C VAL A 222 -3.34 -4.19 11.91
N MET A 223 -3.91 -5.37 12.17
CA MET A 223 -5.14 -5.48 12.97
C MET A 223 -4.99 -4.89 14.38
N GLN A 224 -3.85 -5.13 15.03
CA GLN A 224 -3.60 -4.68 16.40
C GLN A 224 -3.35 -3.17 16.51
N GLN A 225 -2.73 -2.56 15.50
CA GLN A 225 -2.19 -1.20 15.61
C GLN A 225 -2.99 -0.12 14.86
N SER A 226 -4.19 -0.43 14.38
CA SER A 226 -4.98 0.46 13.52
C SER A 226 -5.08 1.91 13.96
N ASN A 227 -5.30 2.10 15.25
CA ASN A 227 -5.41 3.40 15.91
C ASN A 227 -4.46 3.45 17.11
N ASP A 228 -3.28 2.87 16.96
CA ASP A 228 -2.22 2.91 17.95
C ASP A 228 -1.13 3.91 17.54
N VAL A 229 -0.39 4.44 18.51
CA VAL A 229 0.74 5.35 18.27
C VAL A 229 1.77 4.71 17.34
N GLY A 230 1.92 3.38 17.36
CA GLY A 230 2.76 2.62 16.43
C GLY A 230 2.41 2.78 14.95
N ASN A 231 1.17 3.07 14.59
CA ASN A 231 0.75 3.28 13.19
C ASN A 231 0.68 4.76 12.81
N LEU A 232 1.23 5.67 13.62
CA LEU A 232 1.02 7.11 13.47
C LEU A 232 2.34 7.89 13.41
N MET A 233 2.30 9.02 12.71
CA MET A 233 3.34 10.05 12.72
C MET A 233 2.73 11.44 12.56
N THR A 234 3.45 12.47 12.99
CA THR A 234 3.07 13.87 12.73
C THR A 234 3.86 14.44 11.57
N THR A 235 3.18 15.15 10.67
CA THR A 235 3.77 15.71 9.45
C THR A 235 3.26 17.13 9.21
N GLN A 236 3.99 17.89 8.40
CA GLN A 236 3.49 19.14 7.80
C GLN A 236 2.61 18.81 6.58
N SER A 237 1.67 19.69 6.22
CA SER A 237 0.80 19.58 5.04
C SER A 237 1.49 19.04 3.78
N ASP A 238 2.58 19.66 3.33
CA ASP A 238 3.22 19.28 2.07
C ASP A 238 3.87 17.89 2.15
N ALA A 239 4.43 17.55 3.32
CA ALA A 239 5.02 16.24 3.55
C ALA A 239 3.95 15.15 3.62
N HIS A 240 2.81 15.47 4.25
CA HIS A 240 1.63 14.60 4.30
C HIS A 240 1.07 14.34 2.89
N THR A 241 0.80 15.39 2.12
CA THR A 241 0.32 15.27 0.74
C THR A 241 1.29 14.48 -0.13
N ALA A 242 2.61 14.66 0.06
CA ALA A 242 3.59 13.85 -0.65
C ALA A 242 3.58 12.37 -0.24
N TYR A 243 3.30 12.07 1.04
CA TYR A 243 3.18 10.71 1.55
C TYR A 243 1.95 10.00 0.99
N ASP A 244 0.78 10.66 1.03
CA ASP A 244 -0.49 10.16 0.48
C ASP A 244 -0.41 9.85 -1.02
N ASN A 245 0.44 10.60 -1.75
CA ASN A 245 0.72 10.39 -3.17
C ASN A 245 1.87 9.39 -3.42
N LEU A 246 2.29 8.64 -2.38
CA LEU A 246 3.34 7.63 -2.43
C LEU A 246 4.67 8.15 -3.01
N LYS A 247 5.03 9.42 -2.73
CA LYS A 247 6.29 10.00 -3.23
C LYS A 247 7.48 9.64 -2.34
N TRP A 248 7.21 9.21 -1.12
CA TRP A 248 8.21 8.78 -0.16
C TRP A 248 7.59 7.78 0.85
N GLY A 249 8.45 7.06 1.55
CA GLY A 249 8.07 6.16 2.64
C GLY A 249 9.21 5.99 3.66
N ILE A 250 9.00 5.10 4.62
CA ILE A 250 9.93 4.88 5.74
C ILE A 250 10.47 3.45 5.64
N GLU A 251 11.78 3.31 5.51
CA GLU A 251 12.45 2.02 5.71
C GLU A 251 12.88 1.91 7.18
N ALA A 252 12.40 0.90 7.89
CA ALA A 252 12.78 0.65 9.26
C ALA A 252 13.77 -0.51 9.34
N GLN A 253 14.97 -0.22 9.87
CA GLN A 253 16.06 -1.18 10.03
C GLN A 253 16.21 -1.53 11.52
N THR A 254 15.88 -2.77 11.87
CA THR A 254 15.99 -3.25 13.26
C THR A 254 17.39 -3.78 13.53
N HIS A 255 18.04 -3.23 14.56
CA HIS A 255 19.35 -3.64 15.05
C HIS A 255 19.26 -3.95 16.55
N GLY A 256 18.96 -5.21 16.87
CA GLY A 256 18.69 -5.63 18.24
C GLY A 256 17.42 -4.95 18.78
N GLU A 257 17.56 -4.19 19.86
CA GLU A 257 16.46 -3.41 20.47
C GLU A 257 16.27 -2.02 19.85
N SER A 258 17.19 -1.60 18.99
CA SER A 258 17.13 -0.29 18.33
C SER A 258 16.55 -0.40 16.93
N VAL A 259 15.84 0.65 16.51
CA VAL A 259 15.31 0.77 15.15
C VAL A 259 15.82 2.07 14.55
N LYS A 260 16.36 1.99 13.34
CA LYS A 260 16.72 3.15 12.54
C LYS A 260 15.68 3.36 11.44
N TYR A 261 15.09 4.54 11.38
CA TYR A 261 14.10 4.89 10.36
C TYR A 261 14.80 5.70 9.27
N ILE A 262 14.70 5.26 8.03
CA ILE A 262 15.38 5.85 6.88
C ILE A 262 14.35 6.43 5.94
N TYR A 263 14.52 7.69 5.58
CA TYR A 263 13.71 8.36 4.57
C TYR A 263 14.03 7.77 3.20
N ARG A 264 12.99 7.22 2.56
CA ARG A 264 13.08 6.68 1.21
C ARG A 264 12.22 7.45 0.25
N ARG A 265 12.82 7.97 -0.81
CA ARG A 265 12.08 8.40 -1.99
C ARG A 265 11.53 7.18 -2.69
N VAL A 266 10.31 7.29 -3.18
CA VAL A 266 9.71 6.26 -4.01
C VAL A 266 9.75 6.78 -5.45
N PRO A 267 10.70 6.28 -6.26
CA PRO A 267 10.91 6.82 -7.61
C PRO A 267 9.72 6.47 -8.51
N ALA A 268 9.37 7.41 -9.38
CA ALA A 268 8.53 7.14 -10.55
C ALA A 268 9.42 6.63 -11.70
N PRO A 269 8.93 5.73 -12.58
CA PRO A 269 9.71 5.13 -13.66
C PRO A 269 10.41 6.14 -14.58
N ASP A 270 9.79 7.31 -14.80
CA ASP A 270 10.20 8.25 -15.86
C ASP A 270 10.52 9.66 -15.36
N THR A 271 10.61 9.86 -14.04
CA THR A 271 10.91 11.19 -13.49
C THR A 271 11.86 11.10 -12.31
N PRO A 272 13.09 11.65 -12.42
CA PRO A 272 13.83 12.07 -11.24
C PRO A 272 13.11 13.30 -10.68
N ALA A 273 11.99 13.06 -9.99
CA ALA A 273 11.20 14.13 -9.41
C ALA A 273 12.09 14.88 -8.42
N PRO A 274 12.15 16.23 -8.49
CA PRO A 274 12.69 16.99 -7.38
C PRO A 274 11.95 16.53 -6.12
N GLY A 275 12.70 16.29 -5.04
CA GLY A 275 12.10 15.88 -3.76
C GLY A 275 10.98 16.86 -3.38
N PRO A 276 9.95 16.42 -2.63
CA PRO A 276 8.87 17.31 -2.22
C PRO A 276 9.50 18.56 -1.58
N GLY A 277 9.27 19.75 -2.16
CA GLY A 277 10.20 20.89 -2.02
C GLY A 277 10.48 21.33 -0.58
N TYR A 278 9.58 21.02 0.35
CA TYR A 278 9.71 21.37 1.77
C TYR A 278 10.35 20.28 2.64
N ILE A 279 10.48 19.04 2.15
CA ILE A 279 11.19 17.96 2.86
C ILE A 279 12.69 18.23 2.77
N ARG A 280 13.34 18.35 3.93
CA ARG A 280 14.77 18.66 4.04
C ARG A 280 15.66 17.42 3.94
N LEU A 281 15.06 16.23 4.07
CA LEU A 281 15.75 14.95 4.00
C LEU A 281 16.06 14.53 2.55
N ARG A 282 17.22 13.92 2.37
CA ARG A 282 17.64 13.21 1.16
C ARG A 282 17.35 11.73 1.31
N ASP A 283 17.22 11.03 0.17
CA ASP A 283 17.08 9.57 0.20
C ASP A 283 18.25 8.94 0.97
N GLY A 284 17.93 8.08 1.94
CA GLY A 284 18.91 7.46 2.83
C GLY A 284 19.18 8.21 4.13
N ASP A 285 18.67 9.44 4.30
CA ASP A 285 18.79 10.16 5.56
C ASP A 285 17.95 9.52 6.66
N GLU A 286 18.39 9.65 7.90
CA GLU A 286 17.66 9.14 9.06
C GLU A 286 16.50 10.06 9.45
N ILE A 287 15.33 9.47 9.68
CA ILE A 287 14.17 10.12 10.28
C ILE A 287 14.25 9.91 11.80
N LEU A 288 14.16 11.01 12.53
CA LEU A 288 14.39 11.01 13.97
C LEU A 288 13.05 11.06 14.71
N PHE A 289 12.58 9.89 15.13
CA PHE A 289 11.40 9.73 15.99
C PHE A 289 11.79 9.58 17.47
N GLY A 290 10.81 9.62 18.37
CA GLY A 290 11.05 9.32 19.79
C GLY A 290 11.80 10.39 20.59
N ARG A 291 11.96 11.60 20.03
CA ARG A 291 12.69 12.72 20.68
C ARG A 291 11.84 13.55 21.63
N GLY A 292 10.55 13.27 21.72
CA GLY A 292 9.64 13.96 22.61
C GLY A 292 9.79 13.52 24.07
N PRO A 293 9.12 14.24 25.00
CA PRO A 293 9.24 13.99 26.44
C PRO A 293 8.87 12.57 26.88
N ASP A 294 7.97 11.91 26.13
CA ASP A 294 7.50 10.56 26.44
C ASP A 294 7.96 9.51 25.41
N GLY A 295 8.97 9.80 24.58
CA GLY A 295 9.44 8.90 23.53
C GLY A 295 9.78 7.49 24.05
N MET A 296 10.47 7.39 25.19
CA MET A 296 10.79 6.08 25.80
C MET A 296 9.54 5.29 26.23
N LYS A 297 8.48 5.98 26.64
CA LYS A 297 7.22 5.36 27.12
C LYS A 297 6.30 4.96 25.96
N LEU A 298 6.26 5.77 24.92
CA LEU A 298 5.35 5.61 23.76
C LEU A 298 5.99 4.83 22.60
N GLY A 299 7.22 4.34 22.79
CA GLY A 299 8.03 3.72 21.76
C GLY A 299 8.85 4.75 20.99
N LEU A 300 10.06 4.37 20.56
CA LEU A 300 11.01 5.27 19.89
C LEU A 300 10.68 5.52 18.41
N GLY A 301 9.40 5.50 18.06
CA GLY A 301 8.89 5.72 16.72
C GLY A 301 7.72 4.82 16.37
N PRO A 302 7.32 4.83 15.09
CA PRO A 302 6.28 3.95 14.60
C PRO A 302 6.74 2.49 14.48
N ASP A 303 5.81 1.57 14.30
CA ASP A 303 6.13 0.14 14.20
C ASP A 303 6.92 -0.16 12.91
N PRO A 304 8.08 -0.85 13.03
CA PRO A 304 8.95 -1.13 11.89
C PRO A 304 8.27 -1.93 10.77
N LEU A 305 7.41 -2.88 11.14
CA LEU A 305 6.75 -3.77 10.18
C LEU A 305 5.73 -3.01 9.35
N LEU A 306 4.99 -2.08 9.99
CA LEU A 306 4.05 -1.21 9.29
C LEU A 306 4.76 -0.24 8.34
N CYS A 307 5.89 0.34 8.76
CA CYS A 307 6.69 1.22 7.91
C CYS A 307 7.15 0.49 6.64
N ASN A 308 7.75 -0.70 6.80
CA ASN A 308 8.27 -1.48 5.69
C ASN A 308 7.15 -2.02 4.79
N LEU A 309 6.00 -2.40 5.35
CA LEU A 309 4.81 -2.80 4.58
C LEU A 309 4.32 -1.65 3.70
N GLN A 310 4.16 -0.44 4.24
CA GLN A 310 3.72 0.71 3.46
C GLN A 310 4.72 1.05 2.36
N LEU A 311 6.02 1.08 2.68
CA LEU A 311 7.06 1.40 1.71
C LEU A 311 7.10 0.38 0.56
N ALA A 312 6.95 -0.90 0.87
CA ALA A 312 6.90 -1.96 -0.12
C ALA A 312 5.72 -1.78 -1.08
N VAL A 313 4.51 -1.56 -0.55
CA VAL A 313 3.32 -1.27 -1.38
C VAL A 313 3.53 -0.02 -2.22
N ALA A 314 4.05 1.07 -1.63
CA ALA A 314 4.32 2.32 -2.33
C ALA A 314 5.27 2.11 -3.54
N ARG A 315 6.35 1.36 -3.33
CA ARG A 315 7.32 1.00 -4.39
C ARG A 315 6.65 0.23 -5.51
N VAL A 316 5.88 -0.80 -5.20
CA VAL A 316 5.19 -1.58 -6.23
C VAL A 316 4.28 -0.70 -7.08
N LEU A 317 3.43 0.09 -6.43
CA LEU A 317 2.43 0.91 -7.15
C LEU A 317 3.08 1.96 -8.04
N LYS A 318 4.15 2.61 -7.57
CA LYS A 318 4.88 3.60 -8.36
C LYS A 318 5.67 2.97 -9.51
N MET A 319 6.42 1.89 -9.26
CA MET A 319 7.23 1.25 -10.30
C MET A 319 6.39 0.59 -11.41
N SER A 320 5.16 0.18 -11.09
CA SER A 320 4.21 -0.40 -12.04
C SER A 320 3.30 0.62 -12.73
N ALA A 321 3.39 1.91 -12.39
CA ALA A 321 2.44 2.96 -12.80
C ALA A 321 0.97 2.74 -12.33
N ALA A 322 0.74 1.79 -11.42
CA ALA A 322 -0.57 1.56 -10.82
C ALA A 322 -1.03 2.74 -9.95
N ALA A 323 -0.10 3.47 -9.32
CA ALA A 323 -0.43 4.64 -8.53
C ALA A 323 -1.08 5.74 -9.40
N GLU A 324 -0.55 5.98 -10.59
CA GLU A 324 -1.06 6.95 -11.57
C GLU A 324 -2.43 6.54 -12.07
N LEU A 325 -2.63 5.25 -12.35
CA LEU A 325 -3.93 4.70 -12.73
C LEU A 325 -4.97 4.90 -11.61
N ILE A 326 -4.60 4.66 -10.35
CA ILE A 326 -5.50 4.88 -9.20
C ILE A 326 -5.83 6.36 -9.03
N MET A 327 -4.87 7.27 -9.25
CA MET A 327 -5.12 8.72 -9.21
C MET A 327 -6.08 9.16 -10.33
N GLU A 328 -5.85 8.73 -11.57
CA GLU A 328 -6.76 8.99 -12.70
C GLU A 328 -8.18 8.49 -12.39
N MET A 329 -8.31 7.27 -11.85
CA MET A 329 -9.60 6.73 -11.44
C MET A 329 -10.29 7.53 -10.33
N LYS A 330 -9.54 8.18 -9.44
CA LYS A 330 -10.09 9.05 -8.39
C LYS A 330 -10.56 10.37 -8.97
N ASP A 331 -9.76 10.99 -9.84
CA ASP A 331 -10.08 12.25 -10.49
C ASP A 331 -11.34 12.09 -11.36
N ASP A 332 -11.42 11.02 -12.15
CA ASP A 332 -12.59 10.67 -12.97
C ASP A 332 -13.86 10.44 -12.14
N ALA A 333 -13.70 9.97 -10.89
CA ALA A 333 -14.81 9.70 -9.99
C ALA A 333 -15.33 11.00 -9.35
N ASP A 334 -14.45 11.96 -9.05
CA ASP A 334 -14.81 13.26 -8.48
C ASP A 334 -15.47 14.21 -9.51
N ASP A 335 -15.25 14.02 -10.81
CA ASP A 335 -15.75 14.87 -11.91
C ASP A 335 -17.24 14.69 -12.28
N SER A 336 -18.01 13.91 -11.50
CA SER A 336 -19.45 13.78 -11.77
C SER A 336 -20.23 15.00 -11.26
N ASP A 337 -20.94 15.72 -12.15
CA ASP A 337 -21.87 16.84 -11.91
C ASP A 337 -23.04 16.54 -10.92
N TYR A 338 -23.00 15.42 -10.22
CA TYR A 338 -23.94 15.06 -9.17
C TYR A 338 -23.54 15.72 -7.85
N PRO A 339 -24.50 16.14 -7.01
CA PRO A 339 -24.20 16.74 -5.71
C PRO A 339 -23.28 15.80 -4.91
N HIS A 340 -22.03 16.23 -4.74
CA HIS A 340 -20.90 15.54 -4.11
C HIS A 340 -21.27 14.27 -3.34
N VAL A 341 -21.44 13.16 -4.06
CA VAL A 341 -21.38 11.84 -3.43
C VAL A 341 -19.89 11.56 -3.33
N TYR A 342 -19.27 11.95 -2.21
CA TYR A 342 -17.87 11.63 -1.95
C TYR A 342 -17.66 10.12 -2.14
N ILE A 343 -16.93 9.74 -3.18
CA ILE A 343 -16.57 8.36 -3.52
C ILE A 343 -15.41 7.90 -2.59
N ALA A 344 -15.55 8.18 -1.29
CA ALA A 344 -14.66 7.77 -0.22
C ALA A 344 -15.35 6.76 0.70
N SER A 345 -16.08 5.80 0.12
CA SER A 345 -16.76 4.73 0.87
C SER A 345 -16.38 3.37 0.32
N ASP A 346 -16.67 2.32 1.08
CA ASP A 346 -16.50 0.92 0.65
C ASP A 346 -17.13 0.66 -0.72
N ALA A 347 -18.15 1.45 -1.11
CA ALA A 347 -18.74 1.43 -2.44
C ALA A 347 -17.74 1.75 -3.58
N PHE A 348 -16.71 2.58 -3.39
CA PHE A 348 -15.68 2.77 -4.42
C PHE A 348 -14.88 1.49 -4.63
N CYS A 349 -14.46 0.85 -3.53
CA CYS A 349 -13.73 -0.42 -3.60
C CYS A 349 -14.61 -1.49 -4.23
N ASP A 350 -15.90 -1.56 -3.88
CA ASP A 350 -16.84 -2.54 -4.45
C ASP A 350 -17.15 -2.25 -5.92
N ILE A 351 -17.35 -0.99 -6.31
CA ILE A 351 -17.57 -0.58 -7.71
C ILE A 351 -16.32 -0.82 -8.53
N LEU A 352 -15.13 -0.53 -8.00
CA LEU A 352 -13.87 -0.76 -8.69
C LEU A 352 -13.55 -2.24 -8.79
N THR A 353 -13.74 -3.00 -7.72
CA THR A 353 -13.66 -4.47 -7.72
C THR A 353 -14.63 -5.03 -8.74
N ALA A 354 -15.89 -4.57 -8.74
CA ALA A 354 -16.88 -4.97 -9.72
C ALA A 354 -16.46 -4.55 -11.13
N LYS A 355 -15.92 -3.35 -11.36
CA LYS A 355 -15.44 -2.92 -12.68
C LYS A 355 -14.25 -3.75 -13.16
N LEU A 356 -13.27 -4.03 -12.31
CA LEU A 356 -12.10 -4.86 -12.62
C LEU A 356 -12.51 -6.32 -12.82
N LEU A 357 -13.41 -6.85 -11.99
CA LEU A 357 -13.94 -8.21 -12.09
C LEU A 357 -14.91 -8.37 -13.26
N LEU A 358 -15.79 -7.40 -13.55
CA LEU A 358 -16.65 -7.40 -14.74
C LEU A 358 -15.81 -7.24 -16.00
N SER A 359 -14.67 -6.56 -15.91
CA SER A 359 -13.66 -6.60 -16.96
C SER A 359 -13.08 -8.03 -17.08
N GLY A 360 -12.88 -8.77 -15.99
CA GLY A 360 -12.27 -10.13 -15.98
C GLY A 360 -13.17 -11.37 -15.93
N ARG A 361 -14.51 -11.27 -15.75
CA ARG A 361 -15.44 -12.41 -15.55
C ARG A 361 -16.54 -12.47 -16.61
N ALA A 362 -16.88 -13.71 -16.97
CA ALA A 362 -17.97 -14.11 -17.86
C ALA A 362 -19.37 -13.82 -17.28
N PRO A 363 -20.44 -13.77 -18.11
CA PRO A 363 -21.81 -13.67 -17.64
C PRO A 363 -22.23 -14.92 -16.83
N LEU A 364 -23.02 -14.68 -15.78
CA LEU A 364 -23.82 -15.73 -15.14
C LEU A 364 -24.89 -16.20 -16.13
N MET A 365 -25.11 -17.52 -16.19
CA MET A 365 -26.18 -18.16 -16.97
C MET A 365 -27.55 -17.54 -16.71
#